data_AF-A0A6C1SZE8-F1
#
_entry.id   AF-A0A6C1SZE8-F1
#
_cell.length_a   1.000
_cell.length_b   1.000
_cell.length_c   1.000
_cell.angle_alpha   90.00
_cell.angle_beta   90.00
_cell.angle_gamma   90.00
#
_symmetry.space_group_name_H-M   'P 1'
#
loop_
_entity.id
_entity.type
_entity.pdbx_description
1 polymer ?
#
loop_
_entity_poly.entity_id
_entity_poly.type
_entity_poly.pdbx_seq_one_letter_code
_entity_poly.pdbx_strand_id
1 'polypeptide(L)'
;MTADPAPGRPQLQPRTWPMRLALTSIVVSALAGTACAPTTGDPCATANAPITFVNLLSASVGGSYDRCLDLMREDLAIARLEARALENRATALRAESQRLEGERAAAARRLAALNERHAQAVAELERSSAERVVQQRELQQLLAEERQLRADLQALNDGGSGASAAEAEMIERRRQRLQSQIRAILG
;
A
#
# COMPACT_ATOMS: atom_id res chain seq x y z
N MET A 1 40.98 19.51 -8.17
CA MET A 1 40.16 18.54 -7.43
C MET A 1 38.82 19.19 -7.15
N THR A 2 37.87 19.05 -8.06
CA THR A 2 36.53 19.62 -7.99
C THR A 2 35.56 18.47 -8.21
N ALA A 3 34.73 18.20 -7.21
CA ALA A 3 33.81 17.08 -7.16
C ALA A 3 32.51 17.44 -7.89
N ASP A 4 32.08 16.55 -8.79
CA ASP A 4 30.78 16.59 -9.47
C ASP A 4 29.63 16.23 -8.52
N PRO A 5 28.48 16.94 -8.57
CA PRO A 5 27.28 16.56 -7.85
C PRO A 5 26.43 15.54 -8.64
N ALA A 6 25.90 14.55 -7.91
CA ALA A 6 25.10 13.44 -8.43
C ALA A 6 23.70 13.88 -8.94
N PRO A 7 23.13 13.18 -9.95
CA PRO A 7 21.84 13.55 -10.54
C PRO A 7 20.62 13.10 -9.72
N GLY A 8 19.74 14.10 -9.48
CA GLY A 8 18.27 14.05 -9.53
C GLY A 8 17.53 12.80 -9.04
N ARG A 9 16.97 12.88 -7.82
CA ARG A 9 15.83 12.03 -7.41
C ARG A 9 14.52 12.61 -7.95
N PRO A 10 13.63 11.79 -8.56
CA PRO A 10 12.32 12.24 -9.00
C PRO A 10 11.40 12.54 -7.80
N GLN A 11 10.91 13.77 -7.75
CA GLN A 11 9.88 14.23 -6.81
C GLN A 11 8.53 13.61 -7.20
N LEU A 12 8.04 12.67 -6.39
CA LEU A 12 6.68 12.14 -6.50
C LEU A 12 5.69 13.18 -5.95
N GLN A 13 4.99 13.88 -6.84
CA GLN A 13 3.91 14.78 -6.44
C GLN A 13 2.67 13.99 -5.99
N PRO A 14 2.05 14.34 -4.86
CA PRO A 14 0.82 13.70 -4.39
C PRO A 14 -0.37 14.11 -5.26
N ARG A 15 -0.99 13.13 -5.93
CA ARG A 15 -2.28 13.27 -6.62
C ARG A 15 -3.39 13.53 -5.60
N THR A 16 -3.82 14.78 -5.48
CA THR A 16 -5.03 15.16 -4.75
C THR A 16 -6.27 14.85 -5.60
N TRP A 17 -7.10 13.92 -5.14
CA TRP A 17 -8.41 13.63 -5.72
C TRP A 17 -9.45 14.57 -5.08
N PRO A 18 -10.24 15.34 -5.84
CA PRO A 18 -11.32 16.14 -5.27
C PRO A 18 -12.53 15.26 -4.93
N MET A 19 -12.72 14.97 -3.63
CA MET A 19 -13.98 14.45 -3.09
C MET A 19 -15.07 15.53 -3.25
N ARG A 20 -16.00 15.30 -4.19
CA ARG A 20 -17.27 16.03 -4.27
C ARG A 20 -18.23 15.45 -3.23
N LEU A 21 -18.34 16.12 -2.08
CA LEU A 21 -19.42 15.89 -1.11
C LEU A 21 -20.68 16.62 -1.59
N ALA A 22 -21.64 15.85 -2.09
CA ALA A 22 -22.99 16.31 -2.39
C ALA A 22 -23.78 16.43 -1.08
N LEU A 23 -24.00 17.67 -0.61
CA LEU A 23 -24.96 17.98 0.45
C LEU A 23 -26.34 18.20 -0.20
N THR A 24 -27.21 17.20 -0.13
CA THR A 24 -28.63 17.32 -0.45
C THR A 24 -29.37 17.85 0.79
N SER A 25 -29.66 19.14 0.83
CA SER A 25 -30.61 19.73 1.78
C SER A 25 -32.03 19.42 1.33
N ILE A 26 -32.71 18.52 2.03
CA ILE A 26 -34.17 18.37 1.97
C ILE A 26 -34.73 19.16 3.15
N VAL A 27 -35.31 20.34 2.87
CA VAL A 27 -36.18 21.03 3.83
C VAL A 27 -37.62 20.83 3.35
N VAL A 28 -38.33 19.93 4.02
CA VAL A 28 -39.77 19.71 3.84
C VAL A 28 -40.51 20.85 4.54
N SER A 29 -41.26 21.61 3.76
CA SER A 29 -42.31 22.49 4.24
C SER A 29 -43.54 21.66 4.62
N ALA A 30 -44.10 21.89 5.81
CA ALA A 30 -45.48 21.51 6.11
C ALA A 30 -46.12 22.53 7.06
N LEU A 31 -47.16 23.19 6.54
CA LEU A 31 -48.10 24.04 7.27
C LEU A 31 -48.94 23.22 8.25
N ALA A 32 -49.30 23.78 9.41
CA ALA A 32 -50.65 23.65 10.00
C ALA A 32 -50.83 24.51 11.27
N GLY A 33 -51.75 25.48 11.18
CA GLY A 33 -52.78 25.72 12.20
C GLY A 33 -52.38 26.18 13.61
N THR A 34 -52.20 27.47 13.80
CA THR A 34 -52.32 28.11 15.12
C THR A 34 -53.79 28.24 15.51
N ALA A 35 -54.33 27.22 16.16
CA ALA A 35 -55.46 27.38 17.07
C ALA A 35 -54.89 27.73 18.46
N CYS A 36 -55.38 28.81 19.05
CA CYS A 36 -55.07 29.20 20.42
C CYS A 36 -55.52 28.09 21.39
N ALA A 37 -54.57 27.27 21.83
CA ALA A 37 -54.62 26.63 23.13
C ALA A 37 -53.60 27.35 24.02
N PRO A 38 -53.91 27.67 25.29
CA PRO A 38 -52.92 28.24 26.19
C PRO A 38 -51.72 27.31 26.17
N THR A 39 -50.55 27.87 25.90
CA THR A 39 -49.27 27.20 26.08
C THR A 39 -49.36 26.38 27.35
N THR A 40 -49.29 25.05 27.24
CA THR A 40 -48.90 24.21 28.36
C THR A 40 -47.48 24.67 28.70
N GLY A 41 -47.41 25.72 29.52
CA GLY A 41 -46.16 26.30 29.97
C GLY A 41 -45.36 25.17 30.56
N ASP A 42 -44.10 25.10 30.14
CA ASP A 42 -43.14 24.13 30.65
C ASP A 42 -43.33 24.03 32.18
N PRO A 43 -43.74 22.85 32.70
CA PRO A 43 -44.01 22.70 34.12
C PRO A 43 -42.74 23.00 34.94
N CYS A 44 -41.55 22.86 34.35
CA CYS A 44 -40.30 23.29 34.95
C CYS A 44 -40.13 24.82 34.95
N ALA A 45 -40.56 25.53 33.90
CA ALA A 45 -40.58 26.99 33.91
C ALA A 45 -41.54 27.55 34.98
N THR A 46 -42.68 26.87 35.19
CA THR A 46 -43.65 27.24 36.25
C THR A 46 -43.13 26.90 37.65
N ALA A 47 -42.47 25.74 37.81
CA ALA A 47 -41.86 25.32 39.07
C ALA A 47 -40.67 26.21 39.49
N ASN A 48 -39.93 26.77 38.53
CA ASN A 48 -38.79 27.67 38.75
C ASN A 48 -39.16 29.17 38.76
N ALA A 49 -40.46 29.51 38.80
CA ALA A 49 -40.91 30.89 38.86
C ALA A 49 -40.48 31.60 40.17
N PRO A 50 -40.41 32.95 40.18
CA PRO A 50 -40.05 33.70 41.39
C PRO A 50 -40.95 33.35 42.57
N ILE A 51 -40.34 33.21 43.75
CA ILE A 51 -41.03 32.82 45.00
C ILE A 51 -41.97 33.96 45.42
N THR A 52 -43.23 33.83 45.04
CA THR A 52 -44.34 34.66 45.54
C THR A 52 -45.45 33.74 46.02
N PHE A 53 -46.25 34.18 47.00
CA PHE A 53 -47.33 33.36 47.55
C PHE A 53 -48.30 32.86 46.47
N VAL A 54 -48.63 33.71 45.51
CA VAL A 54 -49.52 33.38 44.38
C VAL A 54 -48.89 32.33 43.45
N ASN A 55 -47.58 32.43 43.17
CA ASN A 55 -46.86 31.46 42.33
C ASN A 55 -46.66 30.10 43.04
N LEU A 56 -46.40 30.10 44.35
CA LEU A 56 -46.29 28.87 45.12
C LEU A 56 -47.62 28.13 45.19
N LEU A 57 -48.73 28.86 45.41
CA LEU A 57 -50.07 28.29 45.45
C LEU A 57 -50.47 27.72 44.08
N SER A 58 -50.22 28.46 43.00
CA SER A 58 -50.55 28.02 41.65
C SER A 58 -49.69 26.83 41.18
N ALA A 59 -48.40 26.82 41.54
CA ALA A 59 -47.49 25.69 41.26
C ALA A 59 -47.84 24.44 42.08
N SER A 60 -48.22 24.60 43.35
CA SER A 60 -48.63 23.50 44.23
C SER A 60 -49.98 22.89 43.84
N VAL A 61 -50.99 23.72 43.54
CA VAL A 61 -52.31 23.24 43.11
C VAL A 61 -52.27 22.70 41.68
N GLY A 62 -51.41 23.27 40.82
CA GLY A 62 -51.22 22.83 39.45
C GLY A 62 -50.36 21.57 39.28
N GLY A 63 -49.73 21.07 40.35
CA GLY A 63 -48.83 19.91 40.31
C GLY A 63 -47.61 20.12 39.41
N SER A 64 -47.15 21.37 39.23
CA SER A 64 -46.07 21.68 38.29
C SER A 64 -44.71 21.12 38.75
N TYR A 65 -44.49 21.03 40.07
CA TYR A 65 -43.30 20.41 40.64
C TYR A 65 -43.21 18.92 40.32
N ASP A 66 -44.29 18.16 40.52
CA ASP A 66 -44.33 16.72 40.25
C ASP A 66 -44.12 16.44 38.76
N ARG A 67 -44.80 17.18 37.88
CA ARG A 67 -44.62 17.07 36.43
C ARG A 67 -43.20 17.41 35.99
N CYS A 68 -42.59 18.45 36.56
CA CYS A 68 -41.20 18.79 36.25
C CYS A 68 -40.22 17.71 36.72
N LEU A 69 -40.43 17.16 37.92
CA LEU A 69 -39.60 16.06 38.43
C LEU A 69 -39.73 14.80 37.57
N ASP A 70 -40.93 14.48 37.08
CA ASP A 70 -41.14 13.34 36.19
C ASP A 70 -40.50 13.56 34.82
N LEU A 71 -40.57 14.76 34.24
CA LEU A 71 -39.83 15.11 33.02
C LEU A 71 -38.32 14.99 33.22
N MET A 72 -37.76 15.50 34.31
CA MET A 72 -36.32 15.37 34.58
C MET A 72 -35.89 13.90 34.78
N ARG A 73 -36.77 13.06 35.34
CA ARG A 73 -36.52 11.61 35.46
C ARG A 73 -36.54 10.93 34.11
N GLU A 74 -37.46 11.30 33.23
CA GLU A 74 -37.54 10.81 31.85
C GLU A 74 -36.30 11.22 31.05
N ASP A 75 -35.92 12.51 31.08
CA ASP A 75 -34.72 13.02 30.42
C ASP A 75 -33.46 12.32 30.92
N LEU A 76 -33.35 12.08 32.22
CA LEU A 76 -32.23 11.33 32.79
C LEU A 76 -32.22 9.88 32.30
N ALA A 77 -33.39 9.25 32.15
CA ALA A 77 -33.49 7.89 31.61
C ALA A 77 -33.06 7.83 30.14
N ILE A 78 -33.51 8.79 29.32
CA ILE A 78 -33.12 8.92 27.92
C ILE A 78 -31.61 9.14 27.80
N ALA A 79 -31.05 10.10 28.54
CA ALA A 79 -29.62 10.40 28.53
C ALA A 79 -28.77 9.18 28.94
N ARG A 80 -29.24 8.37 29.90
CA ARG A 80 -28.57 7.13 30.30
C ARG A 80 -28.60 6.06 29.20
N LEU A 81 -29.71 5.94 28.47
CA LEU A 81 -29.81 5.02 27.34
C LEU A 81 -28.89 5.46 26.18
N GLU A 82 -28.87 6.76 25.88
CA GLU A 82 -27.96 7.31 24.87
C GLU A 82 -26.50 7.12 25.24
N ALA A 83 -26.13 7.37 26.50
CA ALA A 83 -24.77 7.16 27.00
C ALA A 83 -24.34 5.69 26.81
N ARG A 84 -25.20 4.72 27.15
CA ARG A 84 -24.94 3.29 26.92
C ARG A 84 -24.81 2.96 25.44
N ALA A 85 -25.66 3.52 24.59
CA ALA A 85 -25.58 3.31 23.14
C ALA A 85 -24.26 3.84 22.56
N LEU A 86 -23.81 5.02 23.00
CA LEU A 86 -22.53 5.60 22.61
C LEU A 86 -21.35 4.78 23.13
N GLU A 87 -21.41 4.27 24.35
CA GLU A 87 -20.37 3.40 24.91
C GLU A 87 -20.23 2.08 24.15
N ASN A 88 -21.37 1.48 23.76
CA ASN A 88 -21.39 0.28 22.91
C ASN A 88 -20.77 0.57 21.53
N ARG A 89 -21.12 1.70 20.91
CA ARG A 89 -20.52 2.12 19.63
C ARG A 89 -19.02 2.37 19.76
N ALA A 90 -18.58 3.04 20.83
CA ALA A 90 -17.16 3.28 21.08
C ALA A 90 -16.40 1.96 21.25
N THR A 91 -16.98 0.99 21.94
CA THR A 91 -16.38 -0.35 22.10
C THR A 91 -16.29 -1.09 20.78
N ALA A 92 -17.34 -1.06 19.95
CA ALA A 92 -17.32 -1.66 18.61
C ALA A 92 -16.25 -1.01 17.71
N LEU A 93 -16.16 0.32 17.70
CA LEU A 93 -15.15 1.05 16.92
C LEU A 93 -13.73 0.74 17.38
N ARG A 94 -13.49 0.58 18.69
CA ARG A 94 -12.17 0.16 19.22
C ARG A 94 -11.80 -1.24 18.73
N ALA A 95 -12.74 -2.18 18.78
CA ALA A 95 -12.51 -3.54 18.29
C ALA A 95 -12.22 -3.55 16.78
N GLU A 96 -12.94 -2.75 16.00
CA GLU A 96 -12.69 -2.61 14.57
C GLU A 96 -11.32 -1.99 14.28
N SER A 97 -10.91 -0.95 15.02
CA SER A 97 -9.58 -0.35 14.90
C SER A 97 -8.48 -1.38 15.14
N GLN A 98 -8.58 -2.17 16.20
CA GLN A 98 -7.61 -3.23 16.51
C GLN A 98 -7.55 -4.29 15.40
N ARG A 99 -8.71 -4.69 14.85
CA ARG A 99 -8.76 -5.62 13.72
C ARG A 99 -8.03 -5.05 12.50
N LEU A 100 -8.32 -3.80 12.14
CA LEU A 100 -7.70 -3.12 10.99
C LEU A 100 -6.19 -2.93 11.18
N GLU A 101 -5.73 -2.63 12.40
CA GLU A 101 -4.31 -2.57 12.74
C GLU A 101 -3.62 -3.93 12.54
N GLY A 102 -4.26 -5.02 12.99
CA GLY A 102 -3.78 -6.38 12.77
C GLY A 102 -3.68 -6.73 11.28
N GLU A 103 -4.68 -6.37 10.49
CA GLU A 103 -4.69 -6.57 9.03
C GLU A 103 -3.59 -5.75 8.33
N ARG A 104 -3.38 -4.50 8.74
CA ARG A 104 -2.29 -3.64 8.23
C ARG A 104 -0.93 -4.23 8.54
N ALA A 105 -0.70 -4.70 9.77
CA ALA A 105 0.55 -5.34 10.15
C ALA A 105 0.80 -6.63 9.36
N ALA A 106 -0.25 -7.45 9.15
CA ALA A 106 -0.16 -8.65 8.32
C ALA A 106 0.12 -8.33 6.84
N ALA A 107 -0.51 -7.29 6.29
CA ALA A 107 -0.23 -6.82 4.93
C ALA A 107 1.20 -6.31 4.77
N ALA A 108 1.70 -5.51 5.72
CA ALA A 108 3.07 -5.01 5.72
C ALA A 108 4.11 -6.16 5.72
N ARG A 109 3.88 -7.20 6.54
CA ARG A 109 4.74 -8.40 6.55
C ARG A 109 4.74 -9.14 5.22
N ARG A 110 3.58 -9.29 4.58
CA ARG A 110 3.47 -9.91 3.24
C ARG A 110 4.21 -9.10 2.18
N LEU A 111 4.09 -7.77 2.21
CA LEU A 111 4.81 -6.89 1.30
C LEU A 111 6.33 -6.97 1.50
N ALA A 112 6.81 -7.01 2.74
CA ALA A 112 8.23 -7.18 3.03
C ALA A 112 8.77 -8.50 2.44
N ALA A 113 8.08 -9.62 2.69
CA ALA A 113 8.46 -10.92 2.13
C ALA A 113 8.44 -10.96 0.59
N LEU A 114 7.48 -10.27 -0.05
CA LEU A 114 7.44 -10.14 -1.50
C LEU A 114 8.62 -9.32 -2.04
N ASN A 115 8.97 -8.22 -1.37
CA ASN A 115 10.11 -7.39 -1.75
C ASN A 115 11.43 -8.16 -1.63
N GLU A 116 11.60 -8.98 -0.58
CA GLU A 116 12.77 -9.85 -0.42
C GLU A 116 12.88 -10.87 -1.56
N ARG A 117 11.78 -11.55 -1.89
CA ARG A 117 11.75 -12.50 -3.02
C ARG A 117 12.03 -11.82 -4.35
N HIS A 118 11.49 -10.62 -4.55
CA HIS A 118 11.76 -9.83 -5.75
C HIS A 118 13.24 -9.44 -5.85
N ALA A 119 13.85 -8.99 -4.75
CA ALA A 119 15.27 -8.67 -4.72
C ALA A 119 16.15 -9.91 -5.02
N GLN A 120 15.80 -11.07 -4.47
CA GLN A 120 16.50 -12.33 -4.76
C GLN A 120 16.39 -12.72 -6.24
N ALA A 121 15.18 -12.62 -6.82
CA ALA A 121 14.95 -12.92 -8.23
C ALA A 121 15.72 -11.97 -9.16
N VAL A 122 15.78 -10.67 -8.84
CA VAL A 122 16.59 -9.70 -9.59
C VAL A 122 18.08 -10.04 -9.50
N ALA A 123 18.59 -10.36 -8.31
CA ALA A 123 19.99 -10.74 -8.13
C ALA A 123 20.36 -12.05 -8.85
N GLU A 124 19.43 -13.00 -8.96
CA GLU A 124 19.61 -14.22 -9.76
C GLU A 124 19.59 -13.94 -11.26
N LEU A 125 18.70 -13.07 -11.72
CA LEU A 125 18.64 -12.63 -13.11
C LEU A 125 19.93 -11.90 -13.53
N GLU A 126 20.45 -11.01 -12.67
CA GLU A 126 21.71 -10.30 -12.90
C GLU A 126 22.90 -11.27 -12.98
N ARG A 127 22.96 -12.27 -12.09
CA ARG A 127 24.00 -13.32 -12.12
C ARG A 127 23.92 -14.13 -13.42
N SER A 128 22.74 -14.61 -13.79
CA SER A 128 22.56 -15.36 -15.05
C SER A 128 22.88 -14.51 -16.28
N SER A 129 22.53 -13.22 -16.27
CA SER A 129 22.91 -12.28 -17.33
C SER A 129 24.43 -12.12 -17.43
N ALA A 130 25.11 -11.99 -16.29
CA ALA A 130 26.58 -11.88 -16.25
C ALA A 130 27.25 -13.16 -16.78
N GLU A 131 26.77 -14.33 -16.38
CA GLU A 131 27.24 -15.63 -16.88
C GLU A 131 27.07 -15.74 -18.40
N ARG A 132 25.91 -15.36 -18.93
CA ARG A 132 25.67 -15.35 -20.39
C ARG A 132 26.64 -14.43 -21.13
N VAL A 133 26.94 -13.25 -20.60
CA VAL A 133 27.91 -12.32 -21.20
C VAL A 133 29.33 -12.92 -21.19
N VAL A 134 29.72 -13.59 -20.12
CA VAL A 134 31.02 -14.28 -20.03
C VAL A 134 31.09 -15.41 -21.07
N GLN A 135 30.07 -16.28 -21.13
CA GLN A 135 29.98 -17.36 -22.12
C GLN A 135 30.02 -16.82 -23.55
N GLN A 136 29.36 -15.70 -23.83
CA GLN A 136 29.38 -15.08 -25.15
C GLN A 136 30.78 -14.58 -25.54
N ARG A 137 31.53 -14.02 -24.59
CA ARG A 137 32.92 -13.59 -24.82
C ARG A 137 33.85 -14.77 -25.03
N GLU A 138 33.73 -15.83 -24.23
CA GLU A 138 34.50 -17.06 -24.40
C GLU A 138 34.24 -17.68 -25.78
N LEU A 139 32.98 -17.75 -26.20
CA LEU A 139 32.62 -18.25 -27.53
C LEU A 139 33.23 -17.39 -28.65
N GLN A 140 33.23 -16.06 -28.52
CA GLN A 140 33.86 -15.17 -29.49
C GLN A 140 35.38 -15.38 -29.58
N GLN A 141 36.05 -15.62 -28.45
CA GLN A 141 37.48 -15.92 -28.42
C GLN A 141 37.78 -17.26 -29.12
N LEU A 142 37.01 -18.31 -28.80
CA LEU A 142 37.18 -19.63 -29.44
C LEU A 142 36.93 -19.57 -30.96
N LEU A 143 35.94 -18.79 -31.41
CA LEU A 143 35.70 -18.57 -32.83
C LEU A 143 36.83 -17.79 -33.51
N ALA A 144 37.46 -16.84 -32.82
CA ALA A 144 38.64 -16.14 -33.33
C ALA A 144 39.85 -17.08 -33.44
N GLU A 145 40.08 -17.93 -32.43
CA GLU A 145 41.13 -18.97 -32.48
C GLU A 145 40.89 -19.99 -33.59
N GLU A 146 39.64 -20.39 -33.84
CA GLU A 146 39.30 -21.28 -34.95
C GLU A 146 39.62 -20.63 -36.31
N ARG A 147 39.26 -19.35 -36.49
CA ARG A 147 39.58 -18.61 -37.71
C ARG A 147 41.09 -18.51 -37.92
N GLN A 148 41.85 -18.24 -36.86
CA GLN A 148 43.31 -18.21 -36.93
C GLN A 148 43.87 -19.58 -37.33
N LEU A 149 43.41 -20.66 -36.69
CA LEU A 149 43.85 -22.02 -37.01
C LEU A 149 43.58 -22.39 -38.48
N ARG A 150 42.43 -21.96 -39.02
CA ARG A 150 42.10 -22.14 -40.45
C ARG A 150 43.03 -21.34 -41.35
N ALA A 151 43.38 -20.11 -40.97
CA ALA A 151 44.32 -19.27 -41.73
C ALA A 151 45.74 -19.87 -41.71
N ASP A 152 46.20 -20.36 -40.56
CA ASP A 152 47.50 -21.02 -40.41
C ASP A 152 47.56 -22.28 -41.30
N LEU A 153 46.48 -23.08 -41.33
CA LEU A 153 46.35 -24.25 -42.21
C LEU A 153 46.38 -23.88 -43.70
N GLN A 154 45.73 -22.79 -44.09
CA GLN A 154 45.78 -22.30 -45.47
C GLN A 154 47.20 -21.85 -45.84
N ALA A 155 47.87 -21.09 -44.97
CA ALA A 155 49.25 -20.65 -45.20
C ALA A 155 50.23 -21.82 -45.36
N LEU A 156 50.07 -22.89 -44.58
CA LEU A 156 50.86 -24.12 -44.70
C LEU A 156 50.60 -24.85 -46.03
N ASN A 157 49.36 -24.86 -46.51
CA ASN A 157 49.02 -25.44 -47.82
C ASN A 157 49.56 -24.59 -48.98
N ASP A 158 49.45 -23.27 -48.91
CA ASP A 158 49.89 -22.34 -49.95
C ASP A 158 51.42 -22.22 -50.02
N GLY A 159 52.11 -22.42 -48.89
CA GLY A 159 53.59 -22.42 -48.78
C GLY A 159 54.29 -23.64 -49.39
N GLY A 160 53.55 -24.60 -49.96
CA GLY A 160 54.07 -25.69 -50.79
C GLY A 160 54.92 -26.76 -50.07
N SER A 161 55.22 -26.59 -48.80
CA SER A 161 56.05 -27.52 -48.00
C SER A 161 55.26 -28.64 -47.35
N GLY A 162 53.92 -28.52 -47.25
CA GLY A 162 53.08 -29.43 -46.47
C GLY A 162 53.41 -29.37 -44.98
N ALA A 163 52.43 -29.59 -44.12
CA ALA A 163 52.69 -29.65 -42.68
C ALA A 163 53.61 -30.84 -42.38
N SER A 164 54.69 -30.62 -41.62
CA SER A 164 55.49 -31.72 -41.09
C SER A 164 54.62 -32.62 -40.18
N ALA A 165 55.00 -33.89 -40.01
CA ALA A 165 54.24 -34.83 -39.17
C ALA A 165 54.00 -34.28 -37.74
N ALA A 166 54.97 -33.53 -37.20
CA ALA A 166 54.87 -32.88 -35.90
C ALA A 166 53.88 -31.68 -35.89
N GLU A 167 53.86 -30.87 -36.95
CA GLU A 167 52.91 -29.76 -37.10
C GLU A 167 51.48 -30.26 -37.30
N ALA A 168 51.29 -31.31 -38.11
CA ALA A 168 49.99 -31.94 -38.31
C ALA A 168 49.40 -32.47 -37.00
N GLU A 169 50.21 -33.12 -36.16
CA GLU A 169 49.77 -33.62 -34.85
C GLU A 169 49.46 -32.47 -33.88
N MET A 170 50.20 -31.37 -33.91
CA MET A 170 49.90 -30.18 -33.10
C MET A 170 48.58 -29.53 -33.52
N ILE A 171 48.34 -29.37 -34.82
CA ILE A 171 47.12 -28.75 -35.35
C ILE A 171 45.89 -29.60 -35.01
N GLU A 172 45.98 -30.92 -35.16
CA GLU A 172 44.87 -31.82 -34.85
C GLU A 172 44.54 -31.81 -33.34
N ARG A 173 45.56 -31.81 -32.47
CA ARG A 173 45.37 -31.62 -31.02
C ARG A 173 44.68 -30.29 -30.69
N ARG A 174 45.09 -29.20 -31.35
CA ARG A 174 44.50 -27.87 -31.15
C ARG A 174 43.05 -27.81 -31.64
N ARG A 175 42.76 -28.44 -32.77
CA ARG A 175 41.40 -28.57 -33.31
C ARG A 175 40.48 -29.36 -32.40
N GLN A 176 40.92 -30.52 -31.91
CA GLN A 176 40.13 -31.33 -30.98
C GLN A 176 39.85 -30.59 -29.67
N ARG A 177 40.85 -29.86 -29.15
CA ARG A 177 40.68 -29.00 -27.96
C ARG A 177 39.63 -27.92 -28.20
N LEU A 178 39.73 -27.16 -29.30
CA LEU A 178 38.77 -26.10 -29.65
C LEU A 178 37.34 -26.67 -29.81
N GLN A 179 37.19 -27.80 -30.52
CA GLN A 179 35.87 -28.43 -30.68
C GLN A 179 35.27 -28.88 -29.36
N SER A 180 36.09 -29.42 -28.44
CA SER A 180 35.61 -29.80 -27.10
C SER A 180 35.16 -28.59 -26.28
N GLN A 181 35.89 -27.47 -26.35
CA GLN A 181 35.57 -26.25 -25.63
C GLN A 181 34.30 -25.56 -26.18
N ILE A 182 34.15 -25.49 -27.50
CA ILE A 182 32.93 -24.94 -28.13
C ILE A 182 31.71 -25.79 -27.78
N ARG A 183 31.83 -27.12 -27.81
CA ARG A 183 30.72 -28.01 -27.44
C ARG A 183 30.33 -27.87 -25.96
N ALA A 184 31.29 -27.64 -25.07
CA ALA A 184 31.03 -27.45 -23.64
C ALA A 184 30.31 -26.12 -23.31
N ILE A 185 30.39 -25.12 -24.19
CA ILE A 185 29.70 -23.82 -24.01
C ILE A 185 28.30 -23.83 -24.66
N LEU A 186 28.11 -24.61 -25.72
CA LEU A 186 26.86 -24.66 -26.50
C LEU A 186 25.90 -25.79 -26.11
N GLY A 187 26.37 -26.83 -25.43
CA GLY A 187 25.58 -27.99 -25.00
C GLY A 187 25.35 -28.01 -23.50
#